data_AF-A0A7D5VUY6-F1
#
_entry.id   AF-A0A7D5VUY6-F1
#
_cell.length_a   1.000
_cell.length_b   1.000
_cell.length_c   1.000
_cell.angle_alpha   90.00
_cell.angle_beta   90.00
_cell.angle_gamma   90.00
#
_symmetry.space_group_name_H-M   'P 1'
#
loop_
_entity.id
_entity.type
_entity.pdbx_description
1 polymer ?
#
loop_
_entity_poly.entity_id
_entity_poly.type
_entity_poly.pdbx_seq_one_letter_code
_entity_poly.pdbx_strand_id
1 'polypeptide(L)'
;MQQRVWRFERVGWYVLVVIVLLGLAGVFGNGPLSNAQVTSADGRLHVEYQRLSRSGTTDSLRITVRGSAREPIMVLLDGSLLREASIETLQPQPQASFSQGKAILLKLGTSEDGIATLYLTVRSEYVGTLEGMVRAGPSSAVHFTTFLFP
;
A
#
# COMPACT_ATOMS: atom_id res chain seq x y z
N MET A 1 38.13 9.10 -35.90
CA MET A 1 36.96 8.62 -35.12
C MET A 1 36.64 9.60 -33.98
N GLN A 2 36.16 10.82 -34.27
CA GLN A 2 36.15 11.93 -33.29
C GLN A 2 34.77 12.58 -33.05
N GLN A 3 33.79 12.37 -33.93
CA GLN A 3 32.47 13.01 -33.85
C GLN A 3 31.46 12.28 -32.93
N ARG A 4 31.73 11.02 -32.55
CA ARG A 4 30.86 10.26 -31.62
C ARG A 4 30.96 10.75 -30.18
N VAL A 5 32.14 11.22 -29.75
CA VAL A 5 32.40 11.66 -28.37
C VAL A 5 31.61 12.95 -28.04
N TRP A 6 31.48 13.87 -29.00
CA TRP A 6 30.76 15.14 -28.82
C TRP A 6 29.23 15.01 -28.66
N ARG A 7 28.65 13.91 -29.17
CA ARG A 7 27.23 13.60 -28.94
C ARG A 7 27.01 12.97 -27.56
N PHE A 8 27.97 12.19 -27.07
CA PHE A 8 27.91 11.60 -25.72
C PHE A 8 27.95 12.65 -24.62
N GLU A 9 28.70 13.74 -24.80
CA GLU A 9 28.79 14.82 -23.82
C GLU A 9 27.45 15.57 -23.67
N ARG A 10 26.80 15.88 -24.79
CA ARG A 10 25.48 16.53 -24.79
C ARG A 10 24.38 15.60 -24.29
N VAL A 11 24.37 14.33 -24.70
CA VAL A 11 23.42 13.33 -24.19
C VAL A 11 23.63 13.11 -22.70
N GLY A 12 24.88 13.07 -22.23
CA GLY A 12 25.21 12.96 -20.81
C GLY A 12 24.67 14.13 -19.99
N TRP A 13 24.81 15.36 -20.47
CA TRP A 13 24.20 16.53 -19.83
C TRP A 13 22.67 16.42 -19.77
N TYR A 14 22.02 16.05 -20.89
CA TYR A 14 20.56 15.92 -20.93
C TYR A 14 20.07 14.84 -19.97
N VAL A 15 20.77 13.70 -19.90
CA VAL A 15 20.48 12.64 -18.93
C VAL A 15 20.65 13.15 -17.50
N LEU A 16 21.72 13.89 -17.21
CA LEU A 16 21.96 14.43 -15.87
C LEU A 16 20.87 15.42 -15.46
N VAL A 17 20.46 16.32 -16.35
CA VAL A 17 19.37 17.26 -16.06
C VAL A 17 18.02 16.57 -15.94
N VAL A 18 17.75 15.54 -16.74
CA VAL A 18 16.56 14.70 -16.55
C VAL A 18 16.57 14.04 -15.17
N ILE A 19 17.69 13.45 -14.74
CA ILE A 19 17.82 12.84 -13.40
C ILE A 19 17.59 13.88 -12.30
N VAL A 20 18.17 15.08 -12.43
CA VAL A 20 17.98 16.18 -11.46
C VAL A 20 16.52 16.62 -11.41
N LEU A 21 15.86 16.80 -12.56
CA LEU A 21 14.44 17.17 -12.63
C LEU A 21 13.55 16.08 -12.05
N LEU A 22 13.84 14.81 -12.30
CA LEU A 22 13.13 13.67 -11.70
C LEU A 22 13.33 13.64 -10.17
N GLY A 23 14.55 13.93 -9.69
CA GLY A 23 14.85 14.07 -8.27
C GLY A 23 14.07 15.22 -7.61
N LEU A 24 14.04 16.39 -8.24
CA LEU A 24 13.27 17.55 -7.79
C LEU A 24 11.75 17.30 -7.84
N ALA A 25 11.28 16.53 -8.82
CA ALA A 25 9.89 16.07 -8.90
C ALA A 25 9.55 14.96 -7.89
N GLY A 26 10.52 14.49 -7.09
CA GLY A 26 10.31 13.47 -6.06
C GLY A 26 10.20 12.04 -6.59
N VAL A 27 10.60 11.78 -7.84
CA VAL A 27 10.51 10.45 -8.47
C VAL A 27 11.37 9.40 -7.78
N PHE A 28 12.48 9.81 -7.17
CA PHE A 28 13.40 8.92 -6.44
C PHE A 28 13.14 8.87 -4.92
N GLY A 29 12.13 9.57 -4.40
CA GLY A 29 11.74 9.55 -2.98
C GLY A 29 10.55 8.64 -2.70
N ASN A 30 9.90 8.80 -1.54
CA ASN A 30 8.55 8.29 -1.25
C ASN A 30 7.48 9.02 -2.11
N GLY A 31 7.70 9.07 -3.42
CA GLY A 31 6.91 9.79 -4.38
C GLY A 31 5.68 9.00 -4.85
N PRO A 32 4.86 9.58 -5.74
CA PRO A 32 3.63 8.97 -6.23
C PRO A 32 3.82 7.63 -6.98
N LEU A 33 5.06 7.26 -7.33
CA LEU A 33 5.40 5.98 -7.95
C LEU A 33 5.46 4.82 -6.94
N SER A 34 5.78 5.08 -5.67
CA SER A 34 5.76 4.03 -4.64
C SER A 34 4.35 3.79 -4.13
N ASN A 35 3.49 4.83 -4.09
CA ASN A 35 2.10 4.68 -3.72
C ASN A 35 1.30 4.00 -4.83
N ALA A 36 0.44 3.09 -4.44
CA ALA A 36 -0.52 2.47 -5.32
C ALA A 36 -1.87 2.33 -4.64
N GLN A 37 -2.88 2.31 -5.49
CA GLN A 37 -4.24 2.11 -5.07
C GLN A 37 -4.83 0.98 -5.90
N VAL A 38 -5.53 0.09 -5.22
CA VAL A 38 -6.30 -0.98 -5.85
C VAL A 38 -7.72 -0.92 -5.32
N THR A 39 -8.66 -1.16 -6.22
CA THR A 39 -10.09 -1.10 -5.95
C THR A 39 -10.72 -2.44 -6.30
N SER A 40 -11.67 -2.88 -5.47
CA SER A 40 -12.47 -4.08 -5.71
C SER A 40 -13.33 -3.94 -6.97
N ALA A 41 -13.71 -5.07 -7.58
CA ALA A 41 -14.58 -5.11 -8.76
C ALA A 41 -15.92 -4.36 -8.56
N ASP A 42 -16.42 -4.30 -7.32
CA ASP A 42 -17.65 -3.60 -6.97
C ASP A 42 -17.46 -2.12 -6.59
N GLY A 43 -16.23 -1.60 -6.58
CA GLY A 43 -15.93 -0.21 -6.25
C GLY A 43 -16.16 0.18 -4.78
N ARG A 44 -16.41 -0.79 -3.89
CA ARG A 44 -16.72 -0.53 -2.48
C ARG A 44 -15.51 -0.63 -1.57
N LEU A 45 -14.51 -1.42 -1.95
CA LEU A 45 -13.27 -1.59 -1.19
C LEU A 45 -12.12 -0.96 -1.96
N HIS A 46 -11.43 -0.02 -1.32
CA HIS A 46 -10.25 0.64 -1.83
C HIS A 46 -9.10 0.40 -0.85
N VAL A 47 -7.95 -0.02 -1.36
CA VAL A 47 -6.75 -0.20 -0.55
C VAL A 47 -5.64 0.63 -1.17
N GLU A 48 -5.12 1.56 -0.38
CA GLU A 48 -3.94 2.36 -0.70
C GLU A 48 -2.75 1.79 0.07
N TYR A 49 -1.69 1.46 -0.66
CA TYR A 49 -0.54 0.75 -0.16
C TYR A 49 0.73 1.22 -0.88
N GLN A 50 1.89 0.87 -0.36
CA GLN A 50 3.16 1.12 -1.03
C GLN A 50 3.57 -0.12 -1.84
N ARG A 51 3.77 0.01 -3.15
CA ARG A 51 4.27 -1.06 -4.03
C ARG A 51 5.76 -1.31 -3.86
N LEU A 52 6.50 -0.30 -3.46
CA LEU A 52 7.95 -0.33 -3.28
C LEU A 52 8.25 0.29 -1.92
N SER A 53 8.85 -0.49 -1.02
CA SER A 53 9.32 0.01 0.27
C SER A 53 10.66 -0.63 0.65
N ARG A 54 11.33 -0.09 1.67
CA ARG A 54 12.59 -0.60 2.17
C ARG A 54 12.36 -1.52 3.37
N SER A 55 13.17 -2.57 3.48
CA SER A 55 13.23 -3.39 4.69
C SER A 55 13.55 -2.52 5.91
N GLY A 56 12.84 -2.75 7.01
CA GLY A 56 13.00 -2.06 8.28
C GLY A 56 12.31 -0.71 8.38
N THR A 57 11.63 -0.22 7.32
CA THR A 57 10.82 0.99 7.40
C THR A 57 9.37 0.69 7.79
N THR A 58 8.72 1.69 8.41
CA THR A 58 7.29 1.63 8.71
C THR A 58 6.49 2.10 7.50
N ASP A 59 5.65 1.21 6.97
CA ASP A 59 4.79 1.44 5.82
C ASP A 59 3.36 1.72 6.26
N SER A 60 2.72 2.68 5.61
CA SER A 60 1.31 2.99 5.84
C SER A 60 0.41 2.22 4.85
N LEU A 61 -0.56 1.48 5.38
CA LEU A 61 -1.63 0.85 4.63
C LEU A 61 -2.95 1.52 5.00
N ARG A 62 -3.71 1.98 4.00
CA ARG A 62 -5.03 2.58 4.21
C ARG A 62 -6.09 1.76 3.49
N ILE A 63 -7.05 1.26 4.25
CA ILE A 63 -8.16 0.45 3.76
C ILE A 63 -9.44 1.26 3.93
N THR A 64 -10.09 1.59 2.83
CA THR A 64 -11.36 2.33 2.82
C THR A 64 -12.45 1.42 2.29
N VAL A 65 -13.53 1.27 3.04
CA VAL A 65 -14.67 0.42 2.70
C VAL A 65 -15.95 1.22 2.73
N ARG A 66 -16.78 1.07 1.70
CA ARG A 66 -18.12 1.61 1.61
C ARG A 66 -19.14 0.51 1.89
N GLY A 67 -19.87 0.66 2.99
CA GLY A 67 -20.97 -0.19 3.42
C GLY A 67 -22.24 0.62 3.65
N SER A 68 -23.11 0.09 4.51
CA SER A 68 -24.32 0.78 4.95
C SER A 68 -24.01 1.84 6.01
N ALA A 69 -24.78 2.92 6.03
CA ALA A 69 -24.68 3.98 7.04
C ALA A 69 -24.90 3.43 8.46
N ARG A 70 -24.00 3.78 9.39
CA ARG A 70 -24.05 3.38 10.82
C ARG A 70 -24.14 1.87 11.11
N GLU A 71 -23.84 1.01 10.14
CA GLU A 71 -23.77 -0.44 10.36
C GLU A 71 -22.32 -0.92 10.37
N PRO A 72 -21.91 -1.74 11.36
CA PRO A 72 -20.55 -2.22 11.41
C PRO A 72 -20.27 -3.17 10.25
N ILE A 73 -19.13 -2.99 9.60
CA ILE A 73 -18.66 -3.81 8.49
C ILE A 73 -17.52 -4.73 8.94
N MET A 74 -17.53 -5.97 8.43
CA MET A 74 -16.45 -6.92 8.66
C MET A 74 -15.41 -6.81 7.57
N VAL A 75 -14.16 -6.56 7.97
CA VAL A 75 -12.99 -6.49 7.09
C VAL A 75 -12.04 -7.60 7.47
N LEU A 76 -11.77 -8.51 6.54
CA LEU A 76 -10.79 -9.56 6.69
C LEU A 76 -9.48 -9.13 6.03
N LEU A 77 -8.39 -9.22 6.79
CA LEU A 77 -7.03 -9.01 6.32
C LEU A 77 -6.30 -10.36 6.36
N ASP A 78 -5.69 -10.75 5.25
CA ASP A 78 -4.93 -11.99 5.09
C ASP A 78 -3.69 -11.73 4.21
N GLY A 79 -2.81 -12.73 4.07
CA GLY A 79 -1.66 -12.72 3.18
C GLY A 79 -0.33 -13.04 3.88
N SER A 80 0.76 -13.02 3.12
CA SER A 80 2.11 -13.10 3.71
C SER A 80 2.47 -11.85 4.51
N LEU A 81 1.80 -10.71 4.26
CA LEU A 81 1.94 -9.49 5.05
C LEU A 81 1.78 -9.75 6.57
N LEU A 82 0.77 -10.53 6.98
CA LEU A 82 0.55 -10.82 8.41
C LEU A 82 1.57 -11.80 9.02
N ARG A 83 2.37 -12.49 8.18
CA ARG A 83 3.39 -13.45 8.62
C ARG A 83 4.77 -12.82 8.69
N GLU A 84 5.10 -12.01 7.69
CA GLU A 84 6.44 -11.43 7.51
C GLU A 84 6.51 -9.96 7.97
N ALA A 85 5.38 -9.29 8.17
CA ALA A 85 5.32 -7.93 8.70
C ALA A 85 4.63 -7.89 10.07
N SER A 86 5.13 -7.03 10.94
CA SER A 86 4.54 -6.73 12.23
C SER A 86 3.61 -5.53 12.11
N ILE A 87 2.39 -5.67 12.62
CA ILE A 87 1.44 -4.56 12.76
C ILE A 87 1.90 -3.70 13.94
N GLU A 88 2.24 -2.45 13.67
CA GLU A 88 2.66 -1.52 14.71
C GLU A 88 1.48 -0.73 15.28
N THR A 89 0.66 -0.18 14.38
CA THR A 89 -0.49 0.64 14.77
C THR A 89 -1.69 0.34 13.89
N LEU A 90 -2.89 0.46 14.46
CA LEU A 90 -4.14 0.27 13.76
C LEU A 90 -5.17 1.26 14.31
N GLN A 91 -5.65 2.15 13.45
CA GLN A 91 -6.55 3.25 13.80
C GLN A 91 -7.65 3.42 12.75
N PRO A 92 -8.92 3.64 13.14
CA PRO A 92 -9.45 3.62 14.50
C PRO A 92 -9.42 2.21 15.10
N GLN A 93 -9.54 2.09 16.43
CA GLN A 93 -9.65 0.77 17.04
C GLN A 93 -10.93 0.06 16.57
N PRO A 94 -10.83 -1.20 16.12
CA PRO A 94 -11.97 -1.98 15.68
C PRO A 94 -12.86 -2.27 16.89
N GLN A 95 -14.16 -2.35 16.66
CA GLN A 95 -15.12 -2.72 17.70
C GLN A 95 -14.91 -4.15 18.21
N ALA A 96 -14.44 -5.03 17.33
CA ALA A 96 -14.07 -6.39 17.65
C ALA A 96 -13.02 -6.89 16.66
N SER A 97 -12.10 -7.72 17.15
CA SER A 97 -11.08 -8.40 16.35
C SER A 97 -11.16 -9.89 16.61
N PHE A 98 -11.25 -10.68 15.56
CA PHE A 98 -11.29 -12.14 15.63
C PHE A 98 -10.12 -12.71 14.83
N SER A 99 -9.41 -13.67 15.42
CA SER A 99 -8.44 -14.46 14.68
C SER A 99 -9.17 -15.50 13.84
N GLN A 100 -8.85 -15.59 12.56
CA GLN A 100 -9.38 -16.59 11.64
C GLN A 100 -8.22 -17.33 10.95
N GLY A 101 -7.56 -18.20 11.72
CA GLY A 101 -6.39 -18.95 11.25
C GLY A 101 -5.21 -18.02 10.98
N LYS A 102 -4.87 -17.84 9.70
CA LYS A 102 -3.80 -16.93 9.25
C LYS A 102 -4.29 -15.51 8.95
N ALA A 103 -5.61 -15.32 8.93
CA ALA A 103 -6.26 -14.04 8.70
C ALA A 103 -6.74 -13.41 10.01
N ILE A 104 -6.95 -12.09 9.97
CA ILE A 104 -7.59 -11.33 11.05
C ILE A 104 -8.87 -10.73 10.52
N LEU A 105 -9.96 -10.94 11.23
CA LEU A 105 -11.26 -10.35 10.93
C LEU A 105 -11.51 -9.18 11.89
N LEU A 106 -11.70 -8.00 11.32
CA LEU A 106 -11.87 -6.74 12.05
C LEU A 106 -13.29 -6.24 11.83
N LYS A 107 -13.99 -5.89 12.92
CA LYS A 107 -15.30 -5.25 12.87
C LYS A 107 -15.11 -3.74 13.00
N LEU A 108 -15.34 -3.01 11.92
CA LEU A 108 -15.19 -1.56 11.88
C LEU A 108 -16.56 -0.88 11.93
N GLY A 109 -16.68 0.20 12.70
CA GLY A 109 -17.85 1.08 12.62
C GLY A 109 -17.79 1.94 11.36
N THR A 110 -18.91 2.10 10.66
CA THR A 110 -19.03 3.02 9.53
C THR A 110 -19.53 4.39 9.99
N SER A 111 -19.13 5.43 9.27
CA SER A 111 -19.68 6.78 9.39
C SER A 111 -21.17 6.83 8.99
N GLU A 112 -21.78 8.01 9.16
CA GLU A 112 -23.12 8.33 8.63
C GLU A 112 -23.19 8.16 7.11
N ASP A 113 -22.09 8.40 6.40
CA ASP A 113 -21.98 8.18 4.96
C ASP A 113 -21.75 6.70 4.57
N GLY A 114 -21.75 5.78 5.54
CA GLY A 114 -21.47 4.36 5.32
C GLY A 114 -20.01 4.04 5.01
N ILE A 115 -19.09 4.98 5.24
CA ILE A 115 -17.65 4.80 4.98
C ILE A 115 -16.94 4.38 6.26
N ALA A 116 -16.12 3.33 6.17
CA ALA A 116 -15.17 2.94 7.21
C ALA A 116 -13.75 3.00 6.64
N THR A 117 -12.86 3.75 7.28
CA THR A 117 -11.45 3.87 6.89
C THR A 117 -10.58 3.35 8.02
N LEU A 118 -9.70 2.41 7.70
CA LEU A 118 -8.71 1.83 8.59
C LEU A 118 -7.31 2.23 8.12
N TYR A 119 -6.58 2.88 9.00
CA TYR A 119 -5.17 3.22 8.87
C TYR A 119 -4.36 2.21 9.67
N LEU A 120 -3.49 1.49 8.99
CA LEU A 120 -2.59 0.50 9.53
C LEU A 120 -1.17 0.97 9.25
N THR A 121 -0.27 0.81 10.22
CA THR A 121 1.17 0.86 9.95
C THR A 121 1.79 -0.51 10.18
N VAL A 122 2.61 -0.95 9.23
CA VAL A 122 3.32 -2.22 9.29
C VAL A 122 4.81 -1.98 9.17
N ARG A 123 5.62 -2.79 9.85
CA ARG A 123 7.07 -2.82 9.66
C ARG A 123 7.50 -4.26 9.40
N SER A 124 8.34 -4.46 8.39
CA SER A 124 8.90 -5.76 8.05
C SER A 124 10.40 -5.65 7.83
N GLU A 125 11.15 -6.62 8.35
CA GLU A 125 12.58 -6.80 8.07
C GLU A 125 12.81 -7.79 6.91
N TYR A 126 11.73 -8.22 6.25
CA TYR A 126 11.78 -9.17 5.16
C TYR A 126 12.24 -8.48 3.87
N VAL A 127 13.09 -9.15 3.10
CA VAL A 127 13.50 -8.71 1.76
C VAL A 127 12.83 -9.62 0.74
N GLY A 128 12.05 -9.03 -0.17
CA GLY A 128 11.32 -9.75 -1.19
C GLY A 128 9.91 -9.21 -1.41
N THR A 129 9.00 -10.09 -1.82
CA THR A 129 7.63 -9.71 -2.15
C THR A 129 6.67 -10.07 -1.02
N LEU A 130 5.97 -9.08 -0.47
CA LEU A 130 4.85 -9.26 0.45
C LEU A 130 3.53 -9.20 -0.31
N GLU A 131 2.64 -10.12 0.02
CA GLU A 131 1.29 -10.18 -0.53
C GLU A 131 0.29 -9.93 0.60
N GLY A 132 -0.66 -9.07 0.33
CA GLY A 132 -1.79 -8.79 1.20
C GLY A 132 -3.11 -8.99 0.46
N MET A 133 -4.10 -9.49 1.17
CA MET A 133 -5.47 -9.61 0.70
C MET A 133 -6.39 -8.94 1.70
N VAL A 134 -7.26 -8.05 1.21
CA VAL A 134 -8.31 -7.43 2.01
C VAL A 134 -9.66 -7.86 1.45
N ARG A 135 -10.59 -8.24 2.32
CA ARG A 135 -11.96 -8.55 1.94
C ARG A 135 -12.94 -7.83 2.84
N ALA A 136 -14.00 -7.30 2.26
CA ALA A 136 -15.11 -6.65 2.95
C ALA A 136 -16.45 -7.25 2.50
N GLY A 137 -16.63 -8.55 2.75
CA GLY A 137 -17.80 -9.32 2.34
C GLY A 137 -17.54 -10.27 1.16
N PRO A 138 -18.60 -10.85 0.54
CA PRO A 138 -18.48 -11.91 -0.45
C PRO A 138 -17.89 -11.44 -1.78
N SER A 139 -18.27 -10.25 -2.23
CA SER A 139 -17.93 -9.68 -3.54
C SER A 139 -16.87 -8.58 -3.49
N SER A 140 -16.50 -8.11 -2.30
CA SER A 140 -15.52 -7.03 -2.12
C SER A 140 -14.19 -7.60 -1.68
N ALA A 141 -13.32 -7.91 -2.63
CA ALA A 141 -12.00 -8.49 -2.36
C ALA A 141 -10.93 -7.83 -3.21
N VAL A 142 -9.77 -7.60 -2.60
CA VAL A 142 -8.65 -6.91 -3.21
C VAL A 142 -7.37 -7.61 -2.81
N HIS A 143 -6.51 -7.86 -3.80
CA HIS A 143 -5.15 -8.33 -3.59
C HIS A 143 -4.18 -7.19 -3.90
N PHE A 144 -3.14 -7.08 -3.09
CA PHE A 144 -2.06 -6.14 -3.30
C PHE A 144 -0.72 -6.78 -2.98
N THR A 145 0.33 -6.21 -3.56
CA THR A 145 1.67 -6.76 -3.48
C THR A 145 2.68 -5.64 -3.31
N THR A 146 3.51 -5.75 -2.27
CA THR A 146 4.55 -4.80 -1.91
C THR A 146 5.92 -5.46 -2.08
N PHE A 147 6.81 -4.81 -2.81
CA PHE A 147 8.19 -5.25 -2.94
C PHE A 147 9.07 -4.51 -1.94
N LEU A 148 9.67 -5.27 -1.02
CA LEU A 148 10.62 -4.81 -0.03
C LEU A 148 12.05 -5.04 -0.51
N PHE A 149 12.80 -3.96 -0.67
CA PHE A 149 14.22 -4.00 -1.02
C PHE A 149 15.10 -3.67 0.21
N PRO A 150 16.34 -4.16 0.28
CA PRO A 150 17.23 -3.91 1.42
C PRO A 150 17.65 -2.43 1.55
#